data_AF-A0A4Q7XLY8-F1
#
_entry.id   AF-A0A4Q7XLY8-F1
#
_cell.length_a   1.000
_cell.length_b   1.000
_cell.length_c   1.000
_cell.angle_alpha   90.00
_cell.angle_beta   90.00
_cell.angle_gamma   90.00
#
_symmetry.space_group_name_H-M   'P 1'
#
loop_
_entity.id
_entity.type
_entity.pdbx_description
1 polymer ?
#
loop_
_entity_poly.entity_id
_entity_poly.type
_entity_poly.pdbx_seq_one_letter_code
_entity_poly.pdbx_strand_id
1 'polypeptide(L)'
;MNNFEDPRPMFVRALDQAQQLMESVRPEELDLPTPCTEYGVRTLLGHLLTVIGRIDLALSGEDIFSIPTVTETDDVAGLWKERRTALEATLAEDDVLERVCRVPWGTVSGAVALNSYARELATHSWDLAKATSRLDVLDDGIATYLLPMSKQYLPAEPRGGQIPFDAVVPIADDAAPYDQLVAWQGRRPYAIPPFNVRPPSIVMVWPVIQDASSDSRNQTREATSSGRPSRPSGYVDATFSSRPS
;
A
#
# COMPACT_ATOMS: atom_id res chain seq x y z
N MET A 1 31.70 -6.29 -0.24
CA MET A 1 31.25 -6.40 -1.64
C MET A 1 29.89 -7.08 -1.60
N ASN A 2 28.80 -6.32 -1.71
CA ASN A 2 27.47 -6.92 -1.79
C ASN A 2 27.35 -7.49 -3.20
N ASN A 3 27.54 -8.80 -3.32
CA ASN A 3 27.29 -9.54 -4.54
C ASN A 3 25.77 -9.63 -4.73
N PHE A 4 25.15 -8.53 -5.14
CA PHE A 4 23.81 -8.61 -5.71
C PHE A 4 23.98 -9.38 -7.01
N GLU A 5 23.34 -10.54 -7.09
CA GLU A 5 23.12 -11.22 -8.35
C GLU A 5 22.61 -10.20 -9.38
N ASP A 6 23.05 -10.33 -10.63
CA ASP A 6 22.62 -9.46 -11.71
C ASP A 6 21.08 -9.34 -11.68
N PRO A 7 20.51 -8.13 -11.49
CA PRO A 7 19.08 -7.98 -11.34
C PRO A 7 18.32 -8.04 -12.66
N ARG A 8 19.01 -7.99 -13.81
CA ARG A 8 18.38 -7.94 -15.13
C ARG A 8 17.45 -9.13 -15.39
N PRO A 9 17.83 -10.40 -15.13
CA PRO A 9 16.94 -11.53 -15.38
C PRO A 9 15.65 -11.46 -14.55
N MET A 10 15.74 -11.01 -13.29
CA MET A 10 14.53 -10.87 -12.47
C MET A 10 13.68 -9.69 -12.90
N PHE A 11 14.31 -8.56 -13.24
CA PHE A 11 13.61 -7.40 -13.77
C PHE A 11 12.82 -7.75 -15.05
N VAL A 12 13.45 -8.48 -15.98
CA VAL A 12 12.79 -8.94 -17.22
C VAL A 12 11.60 -9.86 -16.91
N ARG A 13 11.72 -10.79 -15.95
CA ARG A 13 10.57 -11.63 -15.52
C ARG A 13 9.41 -10.80 -14.96
N ALA A 14 9.70 -9.78 -14.16
CA ALA A 14 8.68 -8.87 -13.65
C ALA A 14 8.02 -8.04 -14.78
N LEU A 15 8.81 -7.64 -15.78
CA LEU A 15 8.35 -6.93 -16.96
C LEU A 15 7.43 -7.81 -17.83
N ASP A 16 7.82 -9.06 -18.07
CA ASP A 16 7.03 -10.05 -18.81
C ASP A 16 5.67 -10.31 -18.14
N GLN A 17 5.68 -10.52 -16.82
CA GLN A 17 4.45 -10.74 -16.06
C GLN A 17 3.51 -9.52 -16.11
N ALA A 18 4.07 -8.31 -15.94
CA ALA A 18 3.29 -7.08 -16.04
C ALA A 18 2.66 -6.95 -17.44
N GLN A 19 3.43 -7.18 -18.50
CA GLN A 19 2.93 -7.16 -19.87
C GLN A 19 1.79 -8.16 -20.08
N GLN A 20 1.98 -9.42 -19.67
CA GLN A 20 0.97 -10.47 -19.82
C GLN A 20 -0.34 -10.09 -19.14
N LEU A 21 -0.28 -9.52 -17.93
CA LEU A 21 -1.45 -9.05 -17.20
C LEU A 21 -2.13 -7.88 -17.92
N MET A 22 -1.35 -6.89 -18.35
CA MET A 22 -1.86 -5.72 -19.09
C MET A 22 -2.58 -6.13 -20.38
N GLU A 23 -2.00 -7.05 -21.15
CA GLU A 23 -2.60 -7.58 -22.39
C GLU A 23 -3.89 -8.38 -22.12
N SER A 24 -4.06 -8.91 -20.89
CA SER A 24 -5.24 -9.67 -20.53
C SER A 24 -6.43 -8.81 -20.08
N VAL A 25 -6.23 -7.51 -19.81
CA VAL A 25 -7.29 -6.61 -19.29
C VAL A 25 -8.38 -6.42 -20.33
N ARG A 26 -9.63 -6.66 -19.92
CA ARG A 26 -10.80 -6.49 -20.78
C ARG A 26 -11.40 -5.08 -20.63
N PRO A 27 -12.06 -4.53 -21.66
CA PRO A 27 -12.64 -3.19 -21.61
C PRO A 27 -13.56 -2.94 -20.40
N GLU A 28 -14.37 -3.93 -20.01
CA GLU A 28 -15.27 -3.85 -18.87
C GLU A 28 -14.56 -3.83 -17.50
N GLU A 29 -13.27 -4.17 -17.45
CA GLU A 29 -12.46 -4.17 -16.23
C GLU A 29 -11.78 -2.81 -15.97
N LEU A 30 -11.76 -1.91 -16.94
CA LEU A 30 -10.99 -0.66 -16.89
C LEU A 30 -11.40 0.28 -15.75
N ASP A 31 -12.67 0.22 -15.35
CA ASP A 31 -13.23 1.09 -14.31
C ASP A 31 -13.26 0.39 -12.93
N LEU A 32 -12.69 -0.82 -12.81
CA LEU A 32 -12.59 -1.52 -11.52
C LEU A 32 -11.60 -0.82 -10.59
N PRO A 33 -11.87 -0.80 -9.27
CA PRO A 33 -10.90 -0.36 -8.28
C PRO A 33 -9.76 -1.38 -8.16
N THR A 34 -8.57 -0.92 -7.76
CA THR A 34 -7.46 -1.79 -7.41
C THR A 34 -7.20 -1.76 -5.91
N PRO A 35 -6.43 -2.70 -5.34
CA PRO A 35 -5.94 -2.60 -3.98
C PRO A 35 -5.04 -1.37 -3.73
N CYS A 36 -4.52 -0.73 -4.78
CA CYS A 36 -3.84 0.55 -4.70
C CYS A 36 -4.89 1.65 -4.74
N THR A 37 -5.12 2.35 -3.63
CA THR A 37 -6.19 3.36 -3.56
C THR A 37 -5.94 4.59 -4.44
N GLU A 38 -4.71 4.77 -4.94
CA GLU A 38 -4.36 5.83 -5.90
C GLU A 38 -4.83 5.52 -7.32
N TYR A 39 -5.05 4.24 -7.66
CA TYR A 39 -5.30 3.81 -9.04
C TYR A 39 -6.53 2.88 -9.15
N GLY A 40 -7.45 3.22 -10.06
CA GLY A 40 -8.28 2.22 -10.72
C GLY A 40 -7.50 1.49 -11.82
N VAL A 41 -8.07 0.44 -12.42
CA VAL A 41 -7.38 -0.37 -13.44
C VAL A 41 -6.85 0.49 -14.60
N ARG A 42 -7.68 1.37 -15.19
CA ARG A 42 -7.25 2.26 -16.27
C ARG A 42 -6.04 3.12 -15.90
N THR A 43 -6.07 3.76 -14.74
CA THR A 43 -4.96 4.59 -14.27
C THR A 43 -3.74 3.76 -13.88
N LEU A 44 -3.92 2.52 -13.42
CA LEU A 44 -2.82 1.61 -13.12
C LEU A 44 -2.08 1.19 -14.40
N LEU A 45 -2.80 0.94 -15.51
CA LEU A 45 -2.17 0.70 -16.82
C LEU A 45 -1.31 1.90 -17.25
N GLY A 46 -1.86 3.11 -17.13
CA GLY A 46 -1.11 4.35 -17.39
C GLY A 46 0.10 4.54 -16.48
N HIS A 47 0.00 4.13 -15.21
CA HIS A 47 1.10 4.17 -14.26
C HIS A 47 2.20 3.16 -14.62
N LEU A 48 1.86 1.92 -14.99
CA LEU A 48 2.82 0.90 -15.42
C LEU A 48 3.61 1.35 -16.66
N LEU A 49 2.96 2.04 -17.60
CA LEU A 49 3.65 2.69 -18.72
C LEU A 49 4.67 3.72 -18.22
N THR A 50 4.29 4.56 -17.26
CA THR A 50 5.21 5.52 -16.63
C THR A 50 6.37 4.81 -15.94
N VAL A 51 6.12 3.73 -15.20
CA VAL A 51 7.15 2.96 -14.48
C VAL A 51 8.27 2.50 -15.43
N ILE A 52 7.92 1.91 -16.58
CA ILE A 52 8.92 1.45 -17.56
C ILE A 52 9.67 2.61 -18.22
N GLY A 53 9.00 3.73 -18.48
CA GLY A 53 9.68 4.93 -19.01
C GLY A 53 10.63 5.55 -18.00
N ARG A 54 10.26 5.58 -16.72
CA ARG A 54 11.10 6.21 -15.68
C ARG A 54 12.35 5.42 -15.37
N ILE A 55 12.31 4.08 -15.39
CA ILE A 55 13.53 3.29 -15.22
C ILE A 55 14.47 3.49 -16.41
N ASP A 56 13.96 3.56 -17.63
CA ASP A 56 14.77 3.85 -18.82
C ASP A 56 15.46 5.22 -18.72
N LEU A 57 14.70 6.26 -18.37
CA LEU A 57 15.24 7.61 -18.11
C LEU A 57 16.28 7.59 -16.98
N ALA A 58 16.01 6.89 -15.88
CA ALA A 58 16.94 6.79 -14.75
C ALA A 58 18.27 6.14 -15.15
N LEU A 59 18.23 5.06 -15.95
CA LEU A 59 19.42 4.36 -16.44
C LEU A 59 20.15 5.14 -17.54
N SER A 60 19.44 6.03 -18.24
CA SER A 60 20.00 6.96 -19.23
C SER A 60 20.54 8.25 -18.59
N GLY A 61 20.39 8.43 -17.27
CA GLY A 61 20.82 9.64 -16.55
C GLY A 61 19.94 10.86 -16.79
N GLU A 62 18.74 10.66 -17.31
CA GLU A 62 17.75 11.70 -17.62
C GLU A 62 16.82 11.99 -16.42
N ASP A 63 16.00 13.04 -16.55
CA ASP A 63 15.04 13.43 -15.53
C ASP A 63 13.78 12.56 -15.57
N ILE A 64 13.59 11.71 -14.56
CA ILE A 64 12.40 10.85 -14.41
C ILE A 64 11.08 11.63 -14.21
N PHE A 65 11.16 12.91 -13.82
CA PHE A 65 10.00 13.78 -13.65
C PHE A 65 9.58 14.46 -14.95
N SER A 66 10.32 14.24 -16.05
CA SER A 66 9.93 14.67 -17.39
C SER A 66 8.67 13.96 -17.90
N ILE A 67 8.31 12.81 -17.30
CA ILE A 67 7.06 12.09 -17.57
C ILE A 67 6.12 12.10 -16.35
N PRO A 68 4.80 12.21 -16.59
CA PRO A 68 3.81 12.28 -15.52
C PRO A 68 3.74 10.96 -14.75
N THR A 69 3.21 10.99 -13.52
CA THR A 69 3.03 9.78 -12.69
C THR A 69 2.08 8.76 -13.32
N VAL A 70 1.11 9.22 -14.12
CA VAL A 70 0.22 8.38 -14.92
C VAL A 70 0.30 8.86 -16.36
N THR A 71 0.70 7.98 -17.29
CA THR A 71 0.68 8.27 -18.73
C THR A 71 -0.73 8.04 -19.27
N GLU A 72 -1.32 9.05 -19.91
CA GLU A 72 -2.59 8.92 -20.63
C GLU A 72 -2.34 8.49 -22.08
N THR A 73 -3.05 7.45 -22.53
CA THR A 73 -2.99 6.96 -23.92
C THR A 73 -4.23 6.11 -24.23
N ASP A 74 -4.66 6.13 -25.49
CA ASP A 74 -5.67 5.21 -26.02
C ASP A 74 -5.05 3.90 -26.55
N ASP A 75 -3.72 3.85 -26.72
CA ASP A 75 -2.96 2.68 -27.19
C ASP A 75 -1.93 2.24 -26.13
N VAL A 76 -2.43 1.56 -25.09
CA VAL A 76 -1.58 1.04 -24.00
C VAL A 76 -0.59 0.00 -24.54
N ALA A 77 -1.02 -0.90 -25.43
CA ALA A 77 -0.19 -1.98 -25.93
C ALA A 77 0.94 -1.47 -26.84
N GLY A 78 0.64 -0.53 -27.75
CA GLY A 78 1.64 0.09 -28.60
C GLY A 78 2.68 0.86 -27.82
N LEU A 79 2.26 1.70 -26.85
CA LEU A 79 3.18 2.47 -26.03
C LEU A 79 4.01 1.61 -25.08
N TRP A 80 3.43 0.53 -24.55
CA TRP A 80 4.19 -0.46 -23.76
C TRP A 80 5.31 -1.06 -24.60
N LYS A 81 4.99 -1.53 -25.81
CA LYS A 81 5.96 -2.13 -26.73
C LYS A 81 7.09 -1.16 -27.09
N GLU A 82 6.76 0.09 -27.39
CA GLU A 82 7.75 1.15 -27.68
C GLU A 82 8.72 1.34 -26.52
N ARG A 83 8.19 1.61 -25.32
CA ARG A 83 9.02 1.86 -24.12
C ARG A 83 9.82 0.64 -23.69
N ARG A 84 9.23 -0.56 -23.81
CA ARG A 84 9.94 -1.82 -23.55
C ARG A 84 11.11 -2.00 -24.50
N THR A 85 10.94 -1.71 -25.79
CA THR A 85 12.02 -1.81 -26.79
C THR A 85 13.17 -0.85 -26.45
N ALA A 86 12.87 0.39 -26.06
CA ALA A 86 13.87 1.36 -25.63
C ALA A 86 14.62 0.88 -24.38
N LEU A 87 13.88 0.45 -23.35
CA LEU A 87 14.45 -0.06 -22.11
C LEU A 87 15.34 -1.30 -22.33
N GLU A 88 14.92 -2.24 -23.19
CA GLU A 88 15.73 -3.41 -23.53
C GLU A 88 17.07 -3.03 -24.19
N ALA A 89 17.09 -1.98 -25.02
CA ALA A 89 18.32 -1.46 -25.59
C ALA A 89 19.24 -0.86 -24.51
N THR A 90 18.69 -0.08 -23.57
CA THR A 90 19.43 0.48 -22.42
C THR A 90 19.98 -0.63 -21.51
N LEU A 91 19.19 -1.67 -21.23
CA LEU A 91 19.59 -2.81 -20.40
C LEU A 91 20.71 -3.66 -21.00
N ALA A 92 20.88 -3.61 -22.32
CA ALA A 92 21.94 -4.32 -23.04
C ALA A 92 23.31 -3.64 -22.93
N GLU A 93 23.37 -2.42 -22.39
CA GLU A 93 24.64 -1.72 -22.18
C GLU A 93 25.43 -2.32 -21.00
N ASP A 94 26.74 -2.51 -21.19
CA ASP A 94 27.59 -3.24 -20.23
C ASP A 94 27.71 -2.55 -18.86
N ASP A 95 27.67 -1.22 -18.83
CA ASP A 95 27.86 -0.38 -17.64
C ASP A 95 26.54 0.02 -16.95
N VAL A 96 25.39 -0.43 -17.47
CA VAL A 96 24.07 0.04 -17.05
C VAL A 96 23.80 -0.16 -15.56
N LEU A 97 24.39 -1.19 -14.96
CA LEU A 97 24.22 -1.52 -13.54
C LEU A 97 25.03 -0.61 -12.61
N GLU A 98 26.16 -0.08 -13.09
CA GLU A 98 27.07 0.80 -12.37
C GLU A 98 26.68 2.28 -12.49
N ARG A 99 25.83 2.63 -13.48
CA ARG A 99 25.38 4.02 -13.69
C ARG A 99 24.75 4.62 -12.44
N VAL A 100 24.94 5.92 -12.28
CA VAL A 100 24.38 6.70 -11.19
C VAL A 100 22.99 7.18 -11.58
N CYS A 101 21.97 6.64 -10.93
CA CYS A 101 20.57 6.97 -11.19
C CYS A 101 20.04 7.94 -10.13
N ARG A 102 19.35 9.00 -10.57
CA ARG A 102 18.59 9.91 -9.70
C ARG A 102 17.13 9.46 -9.65
N VAL A 103 16.70 8.97 -8.50
CA VAL A 103 15.35 8.46 -8.24
C VAL A 103 14.67 9.28 -7.14
N PRO A 104 13.34 9.19 -6.94
CA PRO A 104 12.62 10.11 -6.03
C PRO A 104 13.12 10.09 -4.59
N TRP A 105 13.68 8.96 -4.14
CA TRP A 105 14.18 8.76 -2.78
C TRP A 105 15.72 8.92 -2.66
N GLY A 106 16.42 9.30 -3.72
CA GLY A 106 17.86 9.58 -3.64
C GLY A 106 18.65 9.25 -4.90
N THR A 107 19.97 9.13 -4.74
CA THR A 107 20.90 8.74 -5.80
C THR A 107 21.42 7.33 -5.51
N VAL A 108 21.28 6.43 -6.48
CA VAL A 108 21.57 4.99 -6.33
C VAL A 108 22.27 4.46 -7.58
N SER A 109 22.82 3.24 -7.53
CA SER A 109 23.31 2.57 -8.74
C SER A 109 22.16 2.03 -9.60
N GLY A 110 22.42 1.81 -10.89
CA GLY A 110 21.47 1.18 -11.82
C GLY A 110 20.96 -0.17 -11.32
N ALA A 111 21.80 -0.98 -10.69
CA ALA A 111 21.38 -2.23 -10.06
C ALA A 111 20.34 -2.03 -8.94
N VAL A 112 20.50 -1.01 -8.10
CA VAL A 112 19.54 -0.70 -7.02
C VAL A 112 18.25 -0.09 -7.60
N ALA A 113 18.37 0.75 -8.62
CA ALA A 113 17.21 1.28 -9.35
C ALA A 113 16.40 0.14 -9.97
N LEU A 114 17.03 -0.76 -10.73
CA LEU A 114 16.35 -1.89 -11.39
C LEU A 114 15.60 -2.78 -10.41
N ASN A 115 16.23 -3.15 -9.30
CA ASN A 115 15.54 -3.93 -8.29
C ASN A 115 14.34 -3.20 -7.66
N SER A 116 14.47 -1.90 -7.44
CA SER A 116 13.36 -1.09 -6.91
C SER A 116 12.20 -1.09 -7.91
N TYR A 117 12.48 -0.87 -9.20
CA TYR A 117 11.46 -0.90 -10.25
C TYR A 117 10.91 -2.30 -10.52
N ALA A 118 11.68 -3.37 -10.33
CA ALA A 118 11.18 -4.74 -10.36
C ALA A 118 10.14 -4.97 -9.25
N ARG A 119 10.37 -4.44 -8.05
CA ARG A 119 9.40 -4.47 -6.94
C ARG A 119 8.15 -3.65 -7.26
N GLU A 120 8.28 -2.45 -7.84
CA GLU A 120 7.13 -1.66 -8.28
C GLU A 120 6.28 -2.44 -9.30
N LEU A 121 6.92 -3.03 -10.33
CA LEU A 121 6.25 -3.86 -11.34
C LEU A 121 5.56 -5.08 -10.72
N ALA A 122 6.22 -5.81 -9.83
CA ALA A 122 5.64 -6.99 -9.17
C ALA A 122 4.42 -6.63 -8.30
N THR A 123 4.52 -5.54 -7.54
CA THR A 123 3.44 -5.08 -6.64
C THR A 123 2.22 -4.63 -7.43
N HIS A 124 2.42 -3.87 -8.49
CA HIS A 124 1.34 -3.40 -9.35
C HIS A 124 0.81 -4.48 -10.29
N SER A 125 1.61 -5.49 -10.64
CA SER A 125 1.12 -6.72 -11.25
C SER A 125 0.16 -7.45 -10.31
N TRP A 126 0.48 -7.56 -9.02
CA TRP A 126 -0.43 -8.13 -8.04
C TRP A 126 -1.71 -7.31 -7.89
N ASP A 127 -1.63 -5.97 -7.89
CA ASP A 127 -2.80 -5.10 -7.86
C ASP A 127 -3.74 -5.34 -9.03
N LEU A 128 -3.17 -5.41 -10.23
CA LEU A 128 -3.92 -5.65 -11.46
C LEU A 128 -4.52 -7.06 -11.46
N ALA A 129 -3.73 -8.07 -11.10
CA ALA A 129 -4.19 -9.46 -10.99
C ALA A 129 -5.30 -9.60 -9.95
N LYS A 130 -5.21 -8.93 -8.79
CA LYS A 130 -6.25 -8.94 -7.77
C LYS A 130 -7.53 -8.28 -8.26
N ALA A 131 -7.42 -7.08 -8.85
CA ALA A 131 -8.56 -6.34 -9.37
C ALA A 131 -9.31 -7.11 -10.47
N THR A 132 -8.57 -7.88 -11.27
CA THR A 132 -9.09 -8.61 -12.42
C THR A 132 -9.28 -10.11 -12.15
N SER A 133 -9.16 -10.56 -10.90
CA SER A 133 -9.35 -11.98 -10.50
C SER A 133 -8.46 -12.98 -11.23
N ARG A 134 -7.19 -12.64 -11.46
CA ARG A 134 -6.16 -13.45 -12.15
C ARG A 134 -4.93 -13.69 -11.28
N LEU A 135 -5.09 -13.87 -9.96
CA LEU A 135 -3.93 -14.09 -9.07
C LEU A 135 -3.15 -15.37 -9.41
N ASP A 136 -3.78 -16.33 -10.06
CA ASP A 136 -3.21 -17.62 -10.47
C ASP A 136 -2.16 -17.51 -11.58
N VAL A 137 -2.07 -16.37 -12.28
CA VAL A 137 -1.04 -16.15 -13.32
C VAL A 137 0.27 -15.58 -12.75
N LEU A 138 0.29 -15.20 -11.48
CA LEU A 138 1.46 -14.59 -10.85
C LEU A 138 2.55 -15.65 -10.59
N ASP A 139 3.79 -15.28 -10.93
CA ASP A 139 4.98 -16.09 -10.70
C ASP A 139 5.56 -15.81 -9.32
N ASP A 140 5.25 -16.69 -8.38
CA ASP A 140 5.72 -16.63 -6.98
C ASP A 140 7.25 -16.55 -6.84
N GLY A 141 8.01 -16.99 -7.85
CA GLY A 141 9.47 -16.85 -7.87
C GLY A 141 9.93 -15.39 -7.91
N ILE A 142 9.14 -14.50 -8.53
CA ILE A 142 9.40 -13.06 -8.56
C ILE A 142 9.26 -12.48 -7.16
N ALA A 143 8.14 -12.76 -6.49
CA ALA A 143 7.90 -12.26 -5.14
C ALA A 143 8.90 -12.82 -4.12
N THR A 144 9.25 -14.11 -4.25
CA THR A 144 10.27 -14.77 -3.42
C THR A 144 11.63 -14.08 -3.52
N TYR A 145 12.05 -13.73 -4.74
CA TYR A 145 13.34 -13.03 -4.96
C TYR A 145 13.32 -11.60 -4.40
N LEU A 146 12.22 -10.86 -4.61
CA LEU A 146 12.16 -9.43 -4.29
C LEU A 146 11.90 -9.15 -2.80
N LEU A 147 11.30 -10.09 -2.06
CA LEU A 147 10.95 -9.87 -0.65
C LEU A 147 12.15 -9.58 0.27
N PRO A 148 13.27 -10.35 0.25
CA PRO A 148 14.43 -10.05 1.08
C PRO A 148 14.99 -8.65 0.83
N MET A 149 15.06 -8.25 -0.43
CA MET A 149 15.53 -6.93 -0.81
C MET A 149 14.55 -5.81 -0.38
N SER A 150 13.25 -6.07 -0.50
CA SER A 150 12.21 -5.15 -0.01
C SER A 150 12.35 -4.92 1.49
N LYS A 151 12.59 -5.98 2.28
CA LYS A 151 12.85 -5.87 3.73
C LYS A 151 14.14 -5.11 4.06
N GLN A 152 15.16 -5.22 3.21
CA GLN A 152 16.45 -4.54 3.40
C GLN A 152 16.37 -3.02 3.16
N TYR A 153 15.67 -2.58 2.10
CA TYR A 153 15.68 -1.17 1.68
C TYR A 153 14.43 -0.39 2.10
N LEU A 154 13.35 -1.08 2.45
CA LEU A 154 12.13 -0.48 2.97
C LEU A 154 11.93 -0.93 4.42
N PRO A 155 12.39 -0.14 5.41
CA PRO A 155 12.34 -0.53 6.82
C PRO A 155 10.89 -0.75 7.27
N ALA A 156 10.65 -1.62 8.26
CA ALA A 156 9.30 -1.85 8.77
C ALA A 156 8.69 -0.60 9.38
N GLU A 157 9.52 0.24 10.03
CA GLU A 157 9.14 1.51 10.65
C GLU A 157 10.30 2.52 10.53
N PRO A 158 10.03 3.85 10.48
CA PRO A 158 8.69 4.45 10.42
C PRO A 158 8.02 4.27 9.04
N ARG A 159 6.68 4.19 9.00
CA ARG A 159 5.87 4.27 7.77
C ARG A 159 4.99 5.52 7.75
N GLY A 160 4.71 6.04 6.55
CA GLY A 160 4.00 7.31 6.33
C GLY A 160 4.94 8.50 6.06
N GLY A 161 4.37 9.67 5.74
CA GLY A 161 5.13 10.87 5.38
C GLY A 161 5.69 10.79 3.95
N GLN A 162 7.01 10.82 3.80
CA GLN A 162 7.69 10.77 2.48
C GLN A 162 7.86 9.35 1.91
N ILE A 163 7.53 8.32 2.69
CA ILE A 163 7.62 6.92 2.24
C ILE A 163 6.28 6.55 1.59
N PRO A 164 6.24 6.19 0.29
CA PRO A 164 5.01 5.96 -0.47
C PRO A 164 4.41 4.56 -0.23
N PHE A 165 4.61 4.00 0.97
CA PHE A 165 4.08 2.69 1.36
C PHE A 165 3.39 2.79 2.71
N ASP A 166 2.21 2.17 2.80
CA ASP A 166 1.45 2.05 4.04
C ASP A 166 2.20 1.18 5.08
N ALA A 167 1.65 1.17 6.30
CA ALA A 167 2.13 0.32 7.38
C ALA A 167 2.15 -1.15 6.98
N VAL A 168 3.19 -1.88 7.38
CA VAL A 168 3.30 -3.32 7.13
C VAL A 168 2.06 -4.04 7.65
N VAL A 169 1.44 -4.86 6.80
CA VAL A 169 0.28 -5.68 7.16
C VAL A 169 0.79 -7.00 7.76
N PRO A 170 0.39 -7.39 8.97
CA PRO A 170 0.75 -8.69 9.53
C PRO A 170 0.23 -9.83 8.67
N ILE A 171 1.10 -10.81 8.42
CA ILE A 171 0.80 -12.02 7.66
C ILE A 171 1.65 -13.19 8.17
N ALA A 172 1.17 -14.42 7.96
CA ALA A 172 1.91 -15.62 8.36
C ALA A 172 3.18 -15.79 7.51
N ASP A 173 4.25 -16.30 8.14
CA ASP A 173 5.55 -16.51 7.48
C ASP A 173 5.50 -17.58 6.37
N ASP A 174 4.49 -18.45 6.40
CA ASP A 174 4.20 -19.49 5.41
C ASP A 174 3.11 -19.10 4.40
N ALA A 175 2.66 -17.83 4.41
CA ALA A 175 1.73 -17.33 3.40
C ALA A 175 2.35 -17.34 2.00
N ALA A 176 1.51 -17.24 0.97
CA ALA A 176 1.95 -17.21 -0.41
C ALA A 176 2.98 -16.06 -0.63
N PRO A 177 4.02 -16.26 -1.47
CA PRO A 177 5.08 -15.28 -1.67
C PRO A 177 4.59 -13.87 -2.02
N TYR A 178 3.63 -13.75 -2.95
CA TYR A 178 3.04 -12.45 -3.26
C TYR A 178 2.31 -11.82 -2.08
N ASP A 179 1.57 -12.62 -1.30
CA ASP A 179 0.87 -12.11 -0.12
C ASP A 179 1.87 -11.51 0.89
N GLN A 180 3.03 -12.16 1.10
CA GLN A 180 4.09 -11.63 1.94
C GLN A 180 4.70 -10.33 1.37
N LEU A 181 4.98 -10.29 0.07
CA LEU A 181 5.56 -9.12 -0.60
C LEU A 181 4.65 -7.90 -0.53
N VAL A 182 3.36 -8.05 -0.84
CA VAL A 182 2.44 -6.92 -0.86
C VAL A 182 2.04 -6.49 0.55
N ALA A 183 1.97 -7.43 1.51
CA ALA A 183 1.76 -7.12 2.91
C ALA A 183 2.90 -6.28 3.50
N TRP A 184 4.16 -6.57 3.13
CA TRP A 184 5.32 -5.73 3.51
C TRP A 184 5.24 -4.29 2.97
N GLN A 185 4.54 -4.11 1.86
CA GLN A 185 4.33 -2.82 1.20
C GLN A 185 2.99 -2.16 1.61
N GLY A 186 2.30 -2.75 2.60
CA GLY A 186 1.10 -2.20 3.22
C GLY A 186 -0.21 -2.57 2.54
N ARG A 187 -0.18 -3.46 1.54
CA ARG A 187 -1.41 -3.98 0.92
C ARG A 187 -2.01 -5.11 1.75
N ARG A 188 -3.32 -5.31 1.61
CA ARG A 188 -4.06 -6.36 2.31
C ARG A 188 -4.40 -7.49 1.34
N PRO A 189 -3.70 -8.64 1.40
CA PRO A 189 -3.92 -9.72 0.43
C PRO A 189 -5.22 -10.48 0.65
N TYR A 190 -5.65 -10.59 1.91
CA TYR A 190 -6.93 -11.12 2.31
C TYR A 190 -8.01 -10.03 2.25
N ALA A 191 -9.22 -10.43 1.86
CA ALA A 191 -10.38 -9.57 2.04
C ALA A 191 -10.51 -9.23 3.53
N ILE A 192 -10.68 -7.96 3.86
CA ILE A 192 -11.19 -7.59 5.18
C ILE A 192 -12.57 -8.25 5.25
N PRO A 193 -12.84 -9.24 6.13
CA PRO A 193 -14.23 -9.60 6.38
C PRO A 193 -14.92 -8.29 6.77
N PRO A 194 -16.09 -7.93 6.19
CA PRO A 194 -16.75 -6.68 6.53
C PRO A 194 -16.78 -6.60 8.04
N PHE A 195 -16.25 -5.51 8.61
CA PHE A 195 -16.11 -5.36 10.05
C PHE A 195 -17.47 -5.59 10.72
N ASN A 196 -17.76 -6.83 11.10
CA ASN A 196 -18.81 -7.15 12.03
C ASN A 196 -18.19 -6.81 13.37
N VAL A 197 -18.18 -5.51 13.68
CA VAL A 197 -18.19 -5.07 15.06
C VAL A 197 -19.46 -5.67 15.64
N ARG A 198 -19.37 -6.88 16.22
CA ARG A 198 -20.33 -7.28 17.21
C ARG A 198 -20.05 -6.34 18.39
N PRO A 199 -20.94 -5.38 18.71
CA PRO A 199 -20.79 -4.68 19.98
C PRO A 199 -20.79 -5.75 21.09
N PRO A 200 -20.05 -5.54 22.19
CA PRO A 200 -20.15 -6.45 23.32
C PRO A 200 -21.64 -6.55 23.68
N SER A 201 -22.12 -7.78 23.77
CA SER A 201 -23.52 -8.08 24.02
C SER A 201 -23.98 -7.32 25.26
N ILE A 202 -24.76 -6.24 25.07
CA ILE A 202 -25.67 -5.82 26.13
C ILE A 202 -26.68 -6.95 26.22
N VAL A 203 -26.54 -7.77 27.26
CA VAL A 203 -27.58 -8.70 27.65
C VAL A 203 -28.75 -7.82 28.09
N MET A 204 -29.72 -7.58 27.20
CA MET A 204 -31.02 -7.12 27.62
C MET A 204 -31.73 -8.31 28.26
N VAL A 205 -31.63 -8.41 29.58
CA VAL A 205 -32.54 -9.22 30.38
C VAL A 205 -33.91 -8.55 30.26
N TRP A 206 -34.79 -9.14 29.44
CA TRP A 206 -36.21 -8.79 29.45
C TRP A 206 -36.76 -9.13 30.85
N PRO A 207 -37.38 -8.18 31.58
CA PRO A 207 -38.02 -8.54 32.82
C PRO A 207 -39.20 -9.46 32.49
N VAL A 208 -39.14 -10.68 33.03
CA VAL A 208 -40.30 -11.56 33.09
C VAL A 208 -41.34 -10.85 33.95
N ILE A 209 -42.41 -10.34 33.34
CA ILE A 209 -43.61 -9.94 34.07
C ILE A 209 -44.26 -11.24 34.52
N GLN A 210 -44.09 -11.58 35.79
CA GLN A 210 -45.00 -12.52 36.44
C GLN A 210 -46.26 -11.74 36.83
N ASP A 211 -47.42 -12.25 36.41
CA ASP A 211 -48.71 -11.81 36.94
C ASP A 211 -48.77 -12.16 38.44
N ALA A 212 -48.66 -11.13 39.29
CA ALA A 212 -48.90 -11.23 40.71
C ALA A 212 -50.27 -10.63 41.05
N SER A 213 -51.17 -11.54 41.38
CA SER A 213 -52.46 -11.33 42.04
C SER A 213 -52.35 -10.46 43.32
N SER A 214 -53.33 -9.56 43.46
CA SER A 214 -53.96 -8.98 44.66
C SER A 214 -53.14 -8.16 45.68
N ASP A 215 -53.58 -6.91 45.82
CA ASP A 215 -53.77 -6.12 47.05
C ASP A 215 -52.69 -6.19 48.14
N SER A 216 -51.95 -5.08 48.29
CA SER A 216 -52.23 -4.12 49.36
C SER A 216 -51.11 -3.10 49.53
N ARG A 217 -51.52 -1.89 49.93
CA ARG A 217 -50.72 -0.81 50.55
C ARG A 217 -50.07 0.17 49.57
N ASN A 218 -50.96 0.92 48.94
CA ASN A 218 -50.80 2.36 48.79
C ASN A 218 -50.42 2.97 50.16
N GLN A 219 -49.13 3.18 50.42
CA GLN A 219 -48.62 4.03 51.49
C GLN A 219 -47.67 5.05 50.90
N THR A 220 -48.20 6.25 50.72
CA THR A 220 -47.46 7.50 50.51
C THR A 220 -46.56 7.78 51.72
N ARG A 221 -45.26 8.00 51.48
CA ARG A 221 -44.40 8.76 52.39
C ARG A 221 -43.56 9.77 51.62
N GLU A 222 -43.39 10.92 52.26
CA GLU A 222 -42.93 12.17 51.69
C GLU A 222 -41.42 12.22 51.41
N ALA A 223 -41.06 13.04 50.42
CA ALA A 223 -39.69 13.42 50.11
C ALA A 223 -39.14 14.38 51.18
N THR A 224 -37.96 14.07 51.71
CA THR A 224 -37.13 15.04 52.45
C THR A 224 -35.73 15.08 51.85
N SER A 225 -35.52 16.06 50.96
CA SER A 225 -34.20 16.48 50.50
C SER A 225 -33.79 17.70 51.32
N SER A 226 -32.66 17.61 52.02
CA SER A 226 -31.99 18.75 52.67
C SER A 226 -30.58 18.88 52.09
N GLY A 227 -30.27 20.06 51.55
CA GLY A 227 -29.08 20.39 50.75
C GLY A 227 -27.73 20.33 51.45
N ARG A 228 -26.66 20.99 50.99
CA ARG A 228 -26.36 21.85 49.82
C ARG A 228 -24.80 21.92 49.73
N PRO A 229 -24.21 22.46 48.65
CA PRO A 229 -22.83 22.19 48.22
C PRO A 229 -21.79 23.13 48.85
N SER A 230 -20.50 22.80 48.69
CA SER A 230 -19.39 23.69 49.01
C SER A 230 -18.24 23.58 48.00
N ARG A 231 -17.90 24.70 47.38
CA ARG A 231 -16.72 24.97 46.52
C ARG A 231 -15.93 26.14 47.15
N PRO A 232 -14.59 26.10 47.11
CA PRO A 232 -13.77 27.29 46.80
C PRO A 232 -12.75 26.96 45.68
N SER A 233 -12.65 27.69 44.54
CA SER A 233 -11.95 28.98 44.26
C SER A 233 -10.45 28.97 44.65
N GLY A 234 -9.45 29.41 43.88
CA GLY A 234 -9.27 30.06 42.56
C GLY A 234 -7.88 29.64 42.01
N TYR A 235 -7.20 30.22 41.02
CA TYR A 235 -7.28 31.42 40.17
C TYR A 235 -6.32 31.12 38.98
N VAL A 236 -6.50 31.78 37.83
CA VAL A 236 -5.59 31.80 36.66
C VAL A 236 -5.01 33.21 36.53
N ASP A 237 -3.69 33.39 36.29
CA ASP A 237 -3.19 33.86 34.98
C ASP A 237 -1.68 34.16 34.92
N ALA A 238 -1.20 34.09 33.66
CA ALA A 238 0.03 34.49 32.95
C ALA A 238 1.03 35.49 33.59
N THR A 239 2.34 35.49 33.28
CA THR A 239 2.94 35.98 32.01
C THR A 239 4.50 35.91 32.00
N PHE A 240 5.07 35.72 30.79
CA PHE A 240 6.34 36.24 30.20
C PHE A 240 7.73 36.20 30.92
N SER A 241 8.73 35.59 30.25
CA SER A 241 9.80 36.28 29.47
C SER A 241 11.20 35.63 29.51
N SER A 242 11.80 35.51 28.30
CA SER A 242 13.25 35.63 27.92
C SER A 242 14.34 34.61 28.37
N ARG A 243 15.00 34.02 27.36
CA ARG A 243 16.38 33.45 27.30
C ARG A 243 17.48 34.51 27.64
N PRO A 244 18.81 34.23 27.55
CA PRO A 244 19.64 33.10 28.02
C PRO A 244 20.90 33.58 28.80
N SER A 245 21.73 32.66 29.30
CA SER A 245 23.20 32.78 29.45
C SER A 245 23.81 31.39 29.48
#